data_AF-A0A522W057-F1
#
_entry.id   AF-A0A522W057-F1
#
_cell.length_a   1.000
_cell.length_b   1.000
_cell.length_c   1.000
_cell.angle_alpha   90.00
_cell.angle_beta   90.00
_cell.angle_gamma   90.00
#
_symmetry.space_group_name_H-M   'P 1'
#
loop_
_entity.id
_entity.type
_entity.pdbx_description
1 polymer ?
#
loop_
_entity_poly.entity_id
_entity_poly.type
_entity_poly.pdbx_seq_one_letter_code
_entity_poly.pdbx_strand_id
1 'polypeptide(L)'
;MTYANPDSLVSTEWLANHLSAPDVRVVDASWYAPAQNRNAREEYDAEHIPGAVFFDIDEIADSNTILPHMLPPAEKFSSKVRKLGLGNGNKIVVYDGTGFASAAARAWWMFRTFGHRDVAVLDGGFPKWLREGRAVEDLPPVPRTRHFVAHYNHLLVR
;
A
#
# COMPACT_ATOMS: atom_id res chain seq x y z
N MET A 1 -0.91 -5.14 -23.53
CA MET A 1 -0.05 -6.22 -22.99
C MET A 1 -0.91 -7.14 -22.15
N THR A 2 -0.78 -8.45 -22.28
CA THR A 2 -1.41 -9.43 -21.38
C THR A 2 -0.48 -9.71 -20.21
N TYR A 3 -0.86 -9.31 -19.00
CA TYR A 3 -0.09 -9.59 -17.79
C TYR A 3 -0.35 -11.02 -17.31
N ALA A 4 0.67 -11.66 -16.70
CA ALA A 4 0.52 -12.99 -16.12
C ALA A 4 -0.49 -13.02 -14.94
N ASN A 5 -0.68 -11.88 -14.26
CA ASN A 5 -1.73 -11.68 -13.25
C ASN A 5 -2.44 -10.35 -13.52
N PRO A 6 -3.51 -10.33 -14.35
CA PRO A 6 -4.19 -9.08 -14.70
C PRO A 6 -4.80 -8.38 -13.48
N ASP A 7 -5.22 -9.13 -12.46
CA ASP A 7 -5.85 -8.57 -11.25
C ASP A 7 -4.86 -7.88 -10.29
N SER A 8 -3.54 -8.06 -10.51
CA SER A 8 -2.50 -7.46 -9.67
C SER A 8 -2.17 -6.01 -10.04
N LEU A 9 -2.75 -5.50 -11.12
CA LEU A 9 -2.58 -4.11 -11.56
C LEU A 9 -3.96 -3.46 -11.75
N VAL A 10 -4.08 -2.22 -11.32
CA VAL A 10 -5.25 -1.37 -11.64
C VAL A 10 -4.77 -0.09 -12.29
N SER A 11 -5.53 0.41 -13.27
CA SER A 11 -5.22 1.71 -13.88
C SER A 11 -5.60 2.86 -12.96
N THR A 12 -4.98 4.01 -13.19
CA THR A 12 -5.36 5.30 -12.58
C THR A 12 -6.81 5.69 -12.89
N GLU A 13 -7.29 5.37 -14.09
CA GLU A 13 -8.70 5.53 -14.47
C GLU A 13 -9.63 4.65 -13.65
N TRP A 14 -9.30 3.35 -13.50
CA TRP A 14 -10.09 2.44 -12.68
C TRP A 14 -10.17 2.95 -11.25
N LEU A 15 -9.03 3.34 -10.66
CA LEU A 15 -9.00 3.83 -9.28
C LEU A 15 -9.85 5.10 -9.14
N ALA A 16 -9.71 6.07 -10.04
CA ALA A 16 -10.50 7.30 -10.01
C ALA A 16 -12.02 7.04 -10.04
N ASN A 17 -12.45 6.05 -10.82
CA ASN A 17 -13.87 5.68 -10.91
C ASN A 17 -14.40 4.91 -9.68
N HIS A 18 -13.50 4.42 -8.81
CA HIS A 18 -13.86 3.59 -7.64
C HIS A 18 -13.40 4.19 -6.30
N LEU A 19 -12.87 5.42 -6.27
CA LEU A 19 -12.40 6.06 -5.03
C LEU A 19 -13.48 6.18 -3.95
N SER A 20 -14.75 6.36 -4.35
CA SER A 20 -15.88 6.46 -3.44
C SER A 20 -16.45 5.10 -3.00
N ALA A 21 -15.96 3.99 -3.55
CA ALA A 21 -16.45 2.66 -3.22
C ALA A 21 -16.06 2.29 -1.76
N PRO A 22 -17.01 1.84 -0.93
CA PRO A 22 -16.77 1.64 0.50
C PRO A 22 -15.82 0.48 0.82
N ASP A 23 -15.62 -0.42 -0.14
CA ASP A 23 -14.75 -1.58 -0.11
C ASP A 23 -13.36 -1.33 -0.71
N VAL A 24 -13.15 -0.26 -1.47
CA VAL A 24 -11.82 0.11 -2.00
C VAL A 24 -11.02 0.89 -0.95
N ARG A 25 -9.75 0.53 -0.77
CA ARG A 25 -8.81 1.25 0.10
C ARG A 25 -7.52 1.53 -0.64
N VAL A 26 -7.06 2.77 -0.53
CA VAL A 26 -5.83 3.22 -1.16
C VAL A 26 -4.72 3.25 -0.11
N VAL A 27 -3.54 2.80 -0.49
CA VAL A 27 -2.37 2.73 0.38
C VAL A 27 -1.21 3.41 -0.33
N ASP A 28 -0.67 4.44 0.30
CA ASP A 28 0.63 4.97 -0.05
C ASP A 28 1.69 4.13 0.67
N ALA A 29 2.48 3.37 -0.08
CA ALA A 29 3.58 2.56 0.45
C ALA A 29 4.94 3.16 0.09
N SER A 30 5.01 4.47 -0.11
CA SER A 30 6.24 5.16 -0.47
C SER A 30 7.34 4.91 0.56
N TRP A 31 8.51 4.53 0.05
CA TRP A 31 9.73 4.43 0.82
C TRP A 31 10.90 4.78 -0.09
N TYR A 32 11.85 5.55 0.44
CA TYR A 32 13.01 6.00 -0.31
C TYR A 32 14.29 5.60 0.43
N ALA A 33 15.26 5.10 -0.34
CA ALA A 33 16.59 4.83 0.20
C ALA A 33 17.23 6.13 0.68
N PRO A 34 18.05 6.12 1.75
CA PRO A 34 18.67 7.33 2.29
C PRO A 34 19.40 8.19 1.26
N ALA A 35 20.03 7.56 0.27
CA ALA A 35 20.75 8.23 -0.82
C ALA A 35 19.86 9.11 -1.72
N GLN A 36 18.54 8.90 -1.71
CA GLN A 36 17.60 9.71 -2.48
C GLN A 36 17.26 11.05 -1.81
N ASN A 37 17.57 11.21 -0.51
CA ASN A 37 17.30 12.42 0.27
C ASN A 37 15.84 12.93 0.14
N ARG A 38 14.89 12.00 0.21
CA ARG A 38 13.45 12.25 0.16
C ARG A 38 12.79 11.71 1.42
N ASN A 39 11.74 12.37 1.89
CA ASN A 39 10.96 11.92 3.04
C ASN A 39 9.56 11.50 2.58
N ALA A 40 9.29 10.20 2.59
CA ALA A 40 8.03 9.64 2.12
C ALA A 40 6.83 10.09 2.96
N ARG A 41 7.00 10.26 4.27
CA ARG A 41 5.94 10.78 5.15
C ARG A 41 5.61 12.22 4.80
N GLU A 42 6.62 13.09 4.69
CA GLU A 42 6.41 14.51 4.38
C GLU A 42 5.78 14.69 2.98
N GLU A 43 6.19 13.88 2.00
CA GLU A 43 5.58 13.93 0.67
C GLU A 43 4.12 13.49 0.69
N TYR A 44 3.79 12.42 1.43
CA TYR A 44 2.41 11.98 1.63
C TYR A 44 1.58 13.05 2.35
N ASP A 45 2.11 13.63 3.44
CA ASP A 45 1.41 14.67 4.21
C ASP A 45 1.17 15.93 3.36
N ALA A 46 2.05 16.23 2.39
CA ALA A 46 1.89 17.34 1.47
C ALA A 46 0.80 17.06 0.43
N GLU A 47 0.85 15.91 -0.26
CA GLU A 47 -0.14 15.52 -1.25
C GLU A 47 -0.22 13.99 -1.38
N HIS A 48 -1.42 13.43 -1.35
CA HIS A 48 -1.69 12.01 -1.58
C HIS A 48 -3.02 11.77 -2.31
N ILE A 49 -3.25 10.53 -2.75
CA ILE A 49 -4.52 10.15 -3.38
C ILE A 49 -5.65 10.20 -2.32
N PRO A 50 -6.85 10.73 -2.64
CA PRO A 50 -7.93 10.87 -1.67
C PRO A 50 -8.28 9.57 -0.94
N GLY A 51 -8.37 9.63 0.39
CA GLY A 51 -8.63 8.52 1.28
C GLY A 51 -7.47 7.53 1.43
N ALA A 52 -6.30 7.81 0.85
CA ALA A 52 -5.13 6.95 1.00
C ALA A 52 -4.61 6.99 2.43
N VAL A 53 -4.15 5.84 2.92
CA VAL A 53 -3.44 5.73 4.20
C VAL A 53 -1.97 5.45 3.96
N PHE A 54 -1.10 6.06 4.77
CA PHE A 54 0.32 5.82 4.68
C PHE A 54 0.72 4.50 5.34
N PHE A 55 1.29 3.59 4.55
CA PHE A 55 1.89 2.34 4.97
C PHE A 55 3.39 2.54 5.17
N ASP A 56 3.76 2.74 6.42
CA ASP A 56 5.16 2.86 6.82
C ASP A 56 5.78 1.47 6.97
N ILE A 57 6.65 1.09 6.03
CA ILE A 57 7.31 -0.22 6.04
C ILE A 57 8.25 -0.38 7.24
N ASP A 58 8.88 0.70 7.71
CA ASP A 58 9.82 0.66 8.84
C ASP A 58 9.07 0.39 10.16
N GLU A 59 7.87 0.96 10.31
CA GLU A 59 6.97 0.68 11.45
C GLU A 59 6.34 -0.72 11.43
N ILE A 60 6.15 -1.29 10.25
CA ILE A 60 5.46 -2.57 10.04
C ILE A 60 6.45 -3.75 10.05
N ALA A 61 7.70 -3.55 9.63
CA ALA A 61 8.74 -4.57 9.57
C ALA A 61 9.01 -5.28 10.91
N ASP A 62 9.65 -6.44 10.90
CA ASP A 62 10.06 -7.11 12.13
C ASP A 62 11.04 -6.26 12.93
N SER A 63 10.72 -6.00 14.18
CA SER A 63 11.54 -5.21 15.11
C SER A 63 12.47 -6.08 15.97
N ASN A 64 12.45 -7.40 15.81
CA ASN A 64 13.31 -8.33 16.56
C ASN A 64 14.64 -8.64 15.86
N THR A 65 14.94 -7.95 14.75
CA THR A 65 16.13 -8.17 13.93
C THR A 65 16.76 -6.85 13.56
N ILE A 66 18.09 -6.87 13.35
CA ILE A 66 18.86 -5.71 12.88
C ILE A 66 18.73 -5.50 11.37
N LEU A 67 18.18 -6.48 10.65
CA LEU A 67 18.01 -6.40 9.20
C LEU A 67 16.81 -5.52 8.86
N PRO A 68 16.93 -4.60 7.89
CA PRO A 68 15.83 -3.73 7.51
C PRO A 68 14.71 -4.51 6.81
N HIS A 69 13.47 -4.04 6.97
CA HIS A 69 12.29 -4.46 6.20
C HIS A 69 11.97 -5.96 6.22
N MET A 70 12.43 -6.68 7.25
CA MET A 70 12.11 -8.08 7.43
C MET A 70 10.61 -8.29 7.64
N LEU A 71 10.09 -9.41 7.17
CA LEU A 71 8.68 -9.75 7.35
C LEU A 71 8.34 -9.81 8.85
N PRO A 72 7.34 -9.05 9.33
CA PRO A 72 6.94 -9.11 10.73
C PRO A 72 6.20 -10.40 11.07
N PRO A 73 6.03 -10.70 12.38
CA PRO A 73 5.00 -11.64 12.82
C PRO A 73 3.61 -11.27 12.30
N ALA A 74 2.77 -12.26 12.04
CA ALA A 74 1.43 -12.08 11.48
C ALA A 74 0.54 -11.17 12.35
N GLU A 75 0.71 -11.25 13.68
CA GLU A 75 0.00 -10.45 14.67
C GLU A 75 0.39 -8.97 14.58
N LYS A 76 1.68 -8.67 14.38
CA LYS A 76 2.17 -7.30 14.19
C LYS A 76 1.63 -6.72 12.89
N PHE A 77 1.70 -7.47 11.79
CA PHE A 77 1.13 -7.05 10.51
C PHE A 77 -0.37 -6.74 10.64
N SER A 78 -1.15 -7.70 11.17
CA SER A 78 -2.59 -7.54 11.43
C SER A 78 -2.87 -6.29 12.28
N SER A 79 -2.20 -6.15 13.42
CA SER A 79 -2.37 -4.99 14.31
C SER A 79 -2.13 -3.66 13.61
N LYS A 80 -1.05 -3.54 12.83
CA LYS A 80 -0.70 -2.30 12.12
C LYS A 80 -1.69 -1.98 10.99
N VAL A 81 -2.01 -2.93 10.11
CA VAL A 81 -2.91 -2.66 8.97
C VAL A 81 -4.36 -2.40 9.42
N ARG A 82 -4.81 -3.01 10.53
CA ARG A 82 -6.13 -2.72 11.12
C ARG A 82 -6.24 -1.28 11.60
N LYS A 83 -5.18 -0.73 12.19
CA LYS A 83 -5.13 0.68 12.63
C LYS A 83 -5.19 1.64 11.45
N LEU A 84 -4.67 1.23 10.29
CA LEU A 84 -4.83 1.95 9.02
C LEU A 84 -6.22 1.76 8.39
N GLY A 85 -7.14 1.04 9.03
CA GLY A 85 -8.50 0.82 8.51
C GLY A 85 -8.57 -0.15 7.33
N LEU A 86 -7.53 -0.97 7.14
CA LEU A 86 -7.47 -2.02 6.13
C LEU A 86 -8.03 -3.31 6.71
N GLY A 87 -8.90 -3.98 5.96
CA GLY A 87 -9.56 -5.21 6.39
C GLY A 87 -9.60 -6.30 5.32
N ASN A 88 -9.90 -7.54 5.72
CA ASN A 88 -9.89 -8.68 4.78
C ASN A 88 -10.91 -8.56 3.64
N GLY A 89 -12.01 -7.80 3.84
CA GLY A 89 -13.06 -7.57 2.84
C GLY A 89 -12.87 -6.30 1.99
N ASN A 90 -11.67 -5.71 2.01
CA ASN A 90 -11.35 -4.56 1.19
C ASN A 90 -10.60 -4.98 -0.08
N LYS A 91 -10.84 -4.29 -1.18
CA LYS A 91 -9.89 -4.26 -2.29
C LYS A 91 -8.82 -3.21 -2.00
N ILE A 92 -7.58 -3.66 -1.79
CA ILE A 92 -6.46 -2.77 -1.47
C ILE A 92 -5.74 -2.38 -2.76
N VAL A 93 -5.56 -1.07 -2.99
CA VAL A 93 -4.79 -0.52 -4.09
C VAL A 93 -3.58 0.19 -3.52
N VAL A 94 -2.39 -0.29 -3.87
CA VAL A 94 -1.13 0.22 -3.34
C VAL A 94 -0.40 1.03 -4.43
N TYR A 95 0.16 2.17 -4.06
CA TYR A 95 1.04 2.94 -4.93
C TYR A 95 2.31 3.38 -4.19
N ASP A 96 3.26 3.94 -4.94
CA ASP A 96 4.38 4.69 -4.37
C ASP A 96 4.65 5.98 -5.18
N GLY A 97 5.37 6.90 -4.56
CA GLY A 97 5.75 8.21 -5.10
C GLY A 97 6.93 8.19 -6.08
N THR A 98 7.52 7.02 -6.37
CA THR A 98 8.54 6.91 -7.43
C THR A 98 7.93 6.60 -8.80
N GLY A 99 6.79 5.88 -8.81
CA GLY A 99 6.20 5.34 -10.04
C GLY A 99 6.92 4.09 -10.60
N PHE A 100 8.01 3.64 -9.97
CA PHE A 100 8.70 2.39 -10.33
C PHE A 100 8.12 1.15 -9.64
N ALA A 101 7.10 1.34 -8.79
CA ALA A 101 6.37 0.29 -8.10
C ALA A 101 7.19 -0.56 -7.11
N SER A 102 8.48 -0.29 -6.86
CA SER A 102 9.31 -1.14 -5.99
C SER A 102 8.76 -1.24 -4.56
N ALA A 103 8.41 -0.11 -3.96
CA ALA A 103 7.88 -0.08 -2.59
C ALA A 103 6.42 -0.54 -2.56
N ALA A 104 5.63 -0.13 -3.56
CA ALA A 104 4.25 -0.60 -3.72
C ALA A 104 4.16 -2.13 -3.90
N ALA A 105 5.06 -2.72 -4.68
CA ALA A 105 5.15 -4.16 -4.90
C ALA A 105 5.55 -4.91 -3.63
N ARG A 106 6.40 -4.32 -2.77
CA ARG A 106 6.73 -4.88 -1.47
C ARG A 106 5.49 -4.98 -0.59
N ALA A 107 4.72 -3.90 -0.45
CA ALA A 107 3.48 -3.91 0.32
C ALA A 107 2.43 -4.87 -0.29
N TRP A 108 2.24 -4.86 -1.61
CA TRP A 108 1.40 -5.84 -2.33
C TRP A 108 1.78 -7.30 -1.99
N TRP A 109 3.06 -7.62 -2.04
CA TRP A 109 3.56 -8.96 -1.70
C TRP A 109 3.31 -9.28 -0.23
N MET A 110 3.54 -8.34 0.70
CA MET A 110 3.27 -8.54 2.12
C MET A 110 1.80 -8.90 2.38
N PHE A 111 0.85 -8.16 1.79
CA PHE A 111 -0.58 -8.49 1.90
C PHE A 111 -0.89 -9.92 1.43
N ARG A 112 -0.35 -10.32 0.28
CA ARG A 112 -0.53 -11.69 -0.26
C ARG A 112 0.11 -12.75 0.61
N THR A 113 1.32 -12.48 1.14
CA THR A 113 2.02 -13.34 2.08
C THR A 113 1.22 -13.53 3.37
N PHE A 114 0.46 -12.51 3.80
CA PHE A 114 -0.47 -12.61 4.93
C PHE A 114 -1.91 -12.98 4.52
N GLY A 115 -2.09 -13.59 3.35
CA GLY A 115 -3.34 -14.23 2.93
C GLY A 115 -4.39 -13.31 2.32
N HIS A 116 -4.09 -12.01 2.16
CA HIS A 116 -4.98 -11.06 1.52
C HIS A 116 -4.68 -10.98 0.02
N ARG A 117 -5.56 -11.60 -0.78
CA ARG A 117 -5.37 -11.75 -2.24
C ARG A 117 -5.93 -10.58 -3.05
N ASP A 118 -6.93 -9.87 -2.52
CA ASP A 118 -7.58 -8.75 -3.21
C ASP A 118 -6.79 -7.46 -3.05
N VAL A 119 -5.56 -7.49 -3.57
CA VAL A 119 -4.60 -6.40 -3.52
C VAL A 119 -3.95 -6.20 -4.89
N ALA A 120 -3.89 -4.95 -5.34
CA ALA A 120 -3.33 -4.57 -6.63
C ALA A 120 -2.39 -3.37 -6.49
N VAL A 121 -1.43 -3.25 -7.41
CA VAL A 121 -0.58 -2.07 -7.55
C VAL A 121 -1.21 -1.09 -8.54
N LEU A 122 -1.14 0.20 -8.24
CA LEU A 122 -1.57 1.26 -9.15
C LEU A 122 -0.56 1.39 -10.30
N ASP A 123 -1.00 1.07 -11.52
CA ASP A 123 -0.15 1.14 -12.72
C ASP A 123 0.27 2.59 -13.01
N GLY A 124 1.58 2.84 -12.90
CA GLY A 124 2.20 4.16 -13.05
C GLY A 124 2.33 4.98 -11.75
N GLY A 125 1.83 4.46 -10.63
CA GLY A 125 1.96 5.05 -9.29
C GLY A 125 1.43 6.48 -9.18
N PHE A 126 1.88 7.18 -8.13
CA PHE A 126 1.51 8.58 -7.90
C PHE A 126 1.94 9.53 -9.02
N PRO A 127 3.12 9.38 -9.66
CA PRO A 127 3.52 10.28 -10.74
C PRO A 127 2.57 10.28 -11.94
N LYS A 128 2.00 9.11 -12.31
CA LYS A 128 1.00 9.06 -13.38
C LYS A 128 -0.33 9.68 -12.94
N TRP A 129 -0.75 9.44 -11.70
CA TRP A 129 -1.93 10.06 -11.12
C TRP A 129 -1.89 11.59 -11.21
N LEU A 130 -0.77 12.20 -10.81
CA LEU A 130 -0.53 13.63 -10.90
C LEU A 130 -0.50 14.15 -12.35
N ARG A 131 0.21 13.47 -13.27
CA ARG A 131 0.26 13.85 -14.69
C ARG A 131 -1.11 13.85 -15.37
N GLU A 132 -2.01 13.00 -14.91
CA GLU A 132 -3.39 12.93 -15.39
C GLU A 132 -4.32 13.99 -14.75
N GLY A 133 -3.79 14.86 -13.88
CA GLY A 133 -4.56 15.95 -13.26
C GLY A 133 -5.64 15.44 -12.31
N ARG A 134 -5.45 14.28 -11.70
CA ARG A 134 -6.43 13.66 -10.80
C ARG A 134 -6.40 14.30 -9.42
N ALA A 135 -7.52 14.18 -8.70
CA ALA A 135 -7.69 14.76 -7.38
C ALA A 135 -6.63 14.24 -6.39
N VAL A 136 -6.16 15.13 -5.52
CA VAL A 136 -5.26 14.85 -4.39
C VAL A 136 -5.79 15.54 -3.14
N GLU A 137 -5.35 15.10 -1.97
CA GLU A 137 -5.61 15.75 -0.69
C GLU A 137 -4.37 15.76 0.20
N ASP A 138 -4.38 16.61 1.22
CA ASP A 138 -3.33 16.81 2.24
C ASP A 138 -3.87 16.54 3.66
N LEU A 139 -5.14 16.16 3.76
CA LEU A 139 -5.80 15.91 5.04
C LEU A 139 -5.41 14.53 5.57
N PRO A 140 -5.02 14.41 6.84
CA PRO A 140 -4.75 13.11 7.43
C PRO A 140 -6.04 12.27 7.38
N PRO A 141 -5.98 11.02 6.88
CA PRO A 141 -7.15 10.17 6.86
C PRO A 141 -7.58 9.90 8.30
N VAL A 142 -8.88 9.69 8.52
CA VAL A 142 -9.43 9.23 9.80
C VAL A 142 -9.77 7.75 9.66
N PRO A 143 -8.77 6.84 9.70
CA PRO A 143 -9.03 5.43 9.50
C PRO A 143 -9.91 4.90 10.63
N ARG A 144 -11.06 4.35 10.25
CA ARG A 144 -11.86 3.53 11.17
C ARG A 144 -11.23 2.15 11.21
N THR A 145 -10.85 1.71 12.40
CA THR A 145 -10.26 0.38 12.59
C THR A 145 -11.14 -0.69 11.96
N ARG A 146 -10.51 -1.59 11.20
CA ARG A 146 -11.19 -2.72 10.58
C ARG A 146 -10.68 -4.06 11.11
N HIS A 147 -11.37 -5.12 10.75
CA HIS A 147 -10.95 -6.48 11.05
C HIS A 147 -10.03 -6.99 9.94
N PHE A 148 -8.83 -7.41 10.33
CA PHE A 148 -7.87 -8.07 9.46
C PHE A 148 -7.25 -9.24 10.21
N VAL A 149 -7.43 -10.46 9.72
CA VAL A 149 -6.72 -11.64 10.19
C VAL A 149 -5.68 -11.99 9.15
N ALA A 150 -4.43 -12.00 9.58
CA ALA A 150 -3.30 -12.39 8.76
C ALA A 150 -3.20 -13.93 8.76
N HIS A 151 -3.14 -14.50 7.56
CA HIS A 151 -2.88 -15.93 7.35
C HIS A 151 -1.56 -16.08 6.62
N TYR A 152 -0.50 -16.38 7.36
CA TYR A 152 0.84 -16.46 6.80
C TYR A 152 0.98 -17.62 5.82
N ASN A 153 1.33 -17.30 4.57
CA ASN A 153 1.56 -18.24 3.51
C ASN A 153 3.07 -18.45 3.30
N HIS A 154 3.60 -19.50 3.93
CA HIS A 154 5.00 -19.87 3.86
C HIS A 154 5.48 -20.21 2.43
N LEU A 155 4.59 -20.48 1.47
CA LEU A 155 4.98 -20.79 0.09
C LEU A 155 5.41 -19.56 -0.72
N LEU A 156 5.08 -18.36 -0.24
CA LEU A 156 5.45 -17.08 -0.87
C LEU A 156 6.76 -16.49 -0.32
N VAL A 157 7.40 -17.21 0.60
CA VAL A 157 8.69 -16.87 1.21
C VAL A 157 9.62 -18.05 0.97
N ARG A 158 10.74 -17.82 0.30
CA ARG A 158 11.74 -18.86 -0.04
C ARG A 158 13.10 -18.45 0.48
#